data_AF-A0A834M5Z4-F1
#
_entry.id   AF-A0A834M5Z4-F1
#
_cell.length_a   1.000
_cell.length_b   1.000
_cell.length_c   1.000
_cell.angle_alpha   90.00
_cell.angle_beta   90.00
_cell.angle_gamma   90.00
#
_symmetry.space_group_name_H-M   'P 1'
#
loop_
_entity.id
_entity.type
_entity.pdbx_description
1 polymer ?
#
loop_
_entity_poly.entity_id
_entity_poly.type
_entity_poly.pdbx_seq_one_letter_code
_entity_poly.pdbx_strand_id
1 'polypeptide(L)'
;MSTEDGERSGRPKEVVTDKNILKIYKSLNDRKLKLNEIADTLKISTGRLHHIIHEYLDVRKLCVKWVPCELSFEQKQRRVNDSEQYLKMTKRYKPEYLHRYVTMNET
;
A
#
# COMPACT_ATOMS: atom_id res chain seq x y z
N MET A 1 18.27 52.75 -13.94
CA MET A 1 19.04 51.74 -13.19
C MET A 1 18.12 50.58 -12.93
N SER A 2 18.28 49.48 -13.66
CA SER A 2 17.49 48.26 -13.47
C SER A 2 18.31 47.30 -12.61
N THR A 3 17.79 46.90 -11.45
CA THR A 3 18.41 45.92 -10.57
C THR A 3 17.95 44.53 -10.99
N GLU A 4 18.67 43.91 -11.92
CA GLU A 4 18.45 42.54 -12.32
C GLU A 4 18.98 41.60 -11.22
N ASP A 5 18.06 40.89 -10.58
CA ASP A 5 18.37 39.86 -9.58
C ASP A 5 18.95 38.64 -10.29
N GLY A 6 20.22 38.35 -10.06
CA GLY A 6 20.90 37.19 -10.65
C GLY A 6 20.38 35.86 -10.10
N GLU A 7 20.74 34.75 -10.75
CA GLU A 7 20.34 33.40 -10.31
C GLU A 7 20.74 33.14 -8.85
N ARG A 8 19.74 33.02 -7.98
CA ARG A 8 19.96 32.72 -6.57
C ARG A 8 20.30 31.25 -6.39
N SER A 9 21.44 30.98 -5.78
CA SER A 9 21.77 29.63 -5.31
C SER A 9 20.78 29.23 -4.20
N GLY A 10 19.79 28.39 -4.55
CA GLY A 10 18.87 27.81 -3.59
C GLY A 10 19.59 26.89 -2.59
N ARG A 11 18.87 26.48 -1.54
CA ARG A 11 19.39 25.52 -0.54
C ARG A 11 19.83 24.22 -1.22
N PRO A 12 21.06 23.73 -0.99
CA PRO A 12 21.53 22.48 -1.60
C PRO A 12 20.62 21.31 -1.19
N LYS A 13 20.23 20.49 -2.16
CA LYS A 13 19.39 19.29 -1.97
C LYS A 13 20.21 18.12 -1.40
N GLU A 14 21.00 18.33 -0.34
CA GLU A 14 21.84 17.28 0.26
C GLU A 14 21.04 16.02 0.64
N VAL A 15 19.79 16.23 1.07
CA VAL A 15 18.90 15.16 1.51
C VAL A 15 18.37 14.30 0.36
N VAL A 16 18.28 14.84 -0.86
CA VAL A 16 17.78 14.09 -2.04
C VAL A 16 18.96 13.58 -2.84
N THR A 17 19.63 12.64 -2.20
CA THR A 17 20.63 11.78 -2.85
C THR A 17 19.94 10.47 -3.22
N ASP A 18 20.37 9.83 -4.32
CA ASP A 18 19.84 8.52 -4.76
C ASP A 18 19.89 7.47 -3.65
N LYS A 19 20.93 7.52 -2.80
CA LYS A 19 21.06 6.67 -1.62
C LYS A 19 19.89 6.82 -0.64
N ASN A 20 19.43 8.04 -0.40
CA ASN A 20 18.31 8.32 0.51
C ASN A 20 16.98 7.97 -0.15
N ILE A 21 16.82 8.26 -1.44
CA ILE A 21 15.64 7.85 -2.22
C ILE A 21 15.47 6.33 -2.15
N LEU A 22 16.56 5.58 -2.38
CA LEU A 22 16.54 4.12 -2.32
C LEU A 22 16.21 3.60 -0.92
N LYS A 23 16.73 4.23 0.14
CA LYS A 23 16.39 3.87 1.52
C LYS A 23 14.91 4.09 1.81
N ILE A 24 14.36 5.24 1.43
CA ILE A 24 12.93 5.57 1.57
C ILE A 24 12.09 4.53 0.82
N TYR A 25 12.44 4.23 -0.43
CA TYR A 25 11.74 3.23 -1.23
C TYR A 25 11.72 1.85 -0.55
N LYS A 26 12.86 1.41 0.01
CA LYS A 26 12.93 0.14 0.75
C LYS A 26 12.05 0.14 2.00
N SER A 27 12.03 1.24 2.76
CA SER A 27 11.19 1.37 3.94
C SER A 27 9.69 1.35 3.60
N LEU A 28 9.28 1.88 2.45
CA LEU A 28 7.88 1.86 2.00
C LEU A 28 7.32 0.46 1.69
N ASN A 29 8.17 -0.56 1.54
CA ASN A 29 7.71 -1.95 1.38
C ASN A 29 6.98 -2.46 2.63
N ASP A 30 7.37 -1.97 3.82
CA ASP A 30 6.63 -2.27 5.04
C ASP A 30 5.46 -1.30 5.20
N ARG A 31 4.26 -1.79 4.91
CA ARG A 31 3.01 -1.01 4.99
C ARG A 31 2.65 -0.60 6.42
N LYS A 32 3.31 -1.13 7.45
CA LYS A 32 3.05 -0.81 8.86
C LYS A 32 3.82 0.41 9.35
N LEU A 33 4.88 0.82 8.65
CA LEU A 33 5.72 1.94 9.07
C LEU A 33 5.02 3.29 8.88
N LYS A 34 5.14 4.15 9.88
CA LYS A 34 4.64 5.53 9.83
C LYS A 34 5.67 6.44 9.17
N LEU A 35 5.19 7.47 8.48
CA LEU A 35 6.07 8.49 7.89
C LEU A 35 7.00 9.15 8.92
N ASN A 36 6.52 9.35 10.16
CA ASN A 36 7.34 9.91 11.23
C ASN A 36 8.47 8.96 11.63
N GLU A 37 8.23 7.66 11.70
CA GLU A 37 9.26 6.66 12.01
C GLU A 37 10.34 6.64 10.91
N ILE A 38 9.94 6.76 9.65
CA ILE A 38 10.86 6.85 8.50
C ILE A 38 11.65 8.17 8.56
N ALA A 39 11.01 9.28 8.90
CA ALA A 39 11.65 10.58 9.05
C ALA A 39 12.69 10.56 10.19
N ASP A 40 12.35 9.97 11.33
CA ASP A 40 13.20 9.89 12.52
C ASP A 40 14.41 8.97 12.34
N THR A 41 14.24 7.87 11.59
CA THR A 41 15.31 6.92 11.25
C THR A 41 16.27 7.49 10.23
N LEU A 42 15.77 8.22 9.23
CA LEU A 42 16.60 8.84 8.19
C LEU A 42 17.13 10.23 8.58
N LYS A 43 16.68 10.78 9.72
CA LYS A 43 16.99 12.15 10.19
C LYS A 43 16.62 13.20 9.13
N ILE A 44 15.46 13.02 8.50
CA ILE A 44 14.91 13.90 7.46
C ILE A 44 13.64 14.55 8.01
N SER A 45 13.36 15.80 7.64
CA SER A 45 12.08 16.41 8.02
C SER A 45 10.90 15.70 7.32
N THR A 46 9.77 15.58 8.01
CA THR A 46 8.55 14.94 7.48
C THR A 46 8.08 15.58 6.16
N GLY A 47 8.16 16.91 6.04
CA GLY A 47 7.84 17.62 4.81
C GLY A 47 8.79 17.27 3.64
N ARG A 48 10.08 17.07 3.92
CA ARG A 48 11.04 16.65 2.88
C ARG A 48 10.82 15.20 2.47
N LEU A 49 10.51 14.33 3.43
CA LEU A 49 10.13 12.95 3.16
C LEU A 49 8.86 12.90 2.28
N HIS A 50 7.83 13.66 2.62
CA HIS A 50 6.60 13.78 1.82
C HIS A 50 6.91 14.21 0.38
N HIS A 51 7.74 15.24 0.20
CA HIS A 51 8.16 15.68 -1.13
C HIS A 51 8.93 14.60 -1.90
N ILE A 52 9.80 13.82 -1.27
CA ILE A 52 10.50 12.71 -1.94
C ILE A 52 9.52 11.63 -2.39
N ILE A 53 8.59 11.27 -1.52
CA ILE A 53 7.56 10.25 -1.78
C ILE A 53 6.70 10.65 -2.99
N HIS A 54 6.26 11.90 -3.06
CA HIS A 54 5.38 12.38 -4.14
C HIS A 54 6.13 12.75 -5.42
N GLU A 55 7.21 13.52 -5.35
CA GLU A 55 7.85 14.10 -6.55
C GLU A 55 8.92 13.19 -7.16
N TYR A 56 9.54 12.31 -6.37
CA TYR A 56 10.66 11.48 -6.84
C TYR A 56 10.29 9.99 -6.95
N LEU A 57 9.41 9.49 -6.07
CA LEU A 57 8.97 8.10 -6.08
C LEU A 57 7.60 7.90 -6.73
N ASP A 58 6.82 8.96 -6.93
CA ASP A 58 5.44 8.94 -7.45
C ASP A 58 4.55 7.89 -6.75
N VAL A 59 4.73 7.72 -5.43
CA VAL A 59 3.94 6.77 -4.65
C VAL A 59 2.81 7.49 -3.90
N ARG A 60 1.67 6.82 -3.79
CA ARG A 60 0.47 7.35 -3.12
C ARG A 60 0.12 6.53 -1.89
N LYS A 61 -0.34 7.20 -0.84
CA LYS A 61 -0.91 6.53 0.35
C LYS A 61 -2.26 5.91 -0.02
N LEU A 62 -2.36 4.60 0.17
CA LEU A 62 -3.63 3.88 0.08
C LEU A 62 -4.08 3.45 1.47
N CYS A 63 -5.35 3.71 1.79
CA CYS A 63 -5.96 3.20 3.01
C CYS A 63 -6.19 1.69 2.87
N VAL A 64 -5.87 0.94 3.92
CA VAL A 64 -6.17 -0.49 3.98
C VAL A 64 -7.69 -0.69 4.03
N LYS A 65 -8.19 -1.73 3.37
CA LYS A 65 -9.59 -2.15 3.49
C LYS A 65 -9.79 -2.78 4.87
N TRP A 66 -10.94 -2.50 5.49
CA TRP A 66 -11.33 -3.18 6.72
C TRP A 66 -11.52 -4.68 6.46
N VAL A 67 -10.92 -5.52 7.30
CA VAL A 67 -11.07 -6.97 7.24
C VAL A 67 -11.82 -7.39 8.51
N PRO A 68 -13.02 -8.00 8.41
CA PRO A 68 -13.86 -8.28 9.58
C PRO A 68 -13.21 -9.16 10.65
N CYS A 69 -12.33 -10.09 10.25
CA CYS A 69 -11.69 -11.02 11.17
C CYS A 69 -10.27 -11.38 10.70
N GLU A 70 -9.36 -11.56 11.66
CA GLU A 70 -8.06 -12.16 11.40
C GLU A 70 -8.19 -13.70 11.46
N LEU A 71 -8.08 -14.34 10.30
CA LEU A 71 -8.23 -15.79 10.20
C LEU A 71 -6.94 -16.53 10.59
N SER A 72 -7.09 -17.63 11.32
CA SER A 72 -6.00 -18.57 11.57
C SER A 72 -5.53 -19.25 10.28
N PHE A 73 -4.34 -19.86 10.31
CA PHE A 73 -3.82 -20.62 9.17
C PHE A 73 -4.80 -21.72 8.72
N GLU A 74 -5.35 -22.48 9.68
CA GLU A 74 -6.30 -23.55 9.41
C GLU A 74 -7.60 -23.02 8.80
N GLN A 75 -8.14 -21.91 9.31
CA GLN A 75 -9.34 -21.28 8.75
C GLN A 75 -9.10 -20.80 7.31
N LYS A 76 -7.92 -20.27 7.00
CA LYS A 76 -7.55 -19.89 5.62
C LYS A 76 -7.50 -21.12 4.72
N GLN A 77 -6.87 -22.20 5.16
CA GLN A 77 -6.78 -23.43 4.39
C GLN A 77 -8.16 -24.04 4.13
N ARG A 78 -9.03 -24.06 5.14
CA ARG A 78 -10.41 -24.53 5.01
C ARG A 78 -11.15 -23.73 3.92
N ARG A 79 -11.08 -22.40 3.97
CA ARG A 79 -11.72 -21.53 2.97
C ARG A 79 -11.21 -21.78 1.55
N VAL A 80 -9.91 -22.00 1.36
CA VAL A 80 -9.34 -22.33 0.05
C VAL A 80 -9.91 -23.67 -0.44
N ASN A 81 -9.87 -24.70 0.40
CA ASN A 81 -10.37 -26.03 0.05
C ASN A 81 -11.86 -26.00 -0.33
N ASP A 82 -12.69 -25.33 0.46
CA ASP A 82 -14.13 -25.21 0.22
C ASP A 82 -14.40 -24.44 -1.09
N SER A 83 -13.64 -23.36 -1.34
CA SER A 83 -13.76 -22.57 -2.57
C SER A 83 -13.34 -23.37 -3.81
N GLU A 84 -12.29 -24.18 -3.72
CA GLU A 84 -11.85 -25.04 -4.82
C GLU A 84 -12.86 -26.14 -5.13
N GLN A 85 -13.46 -26.75 -4.09
CA GLN A 85 -14.53 -27.72 -4.27
C GLN A 85 -15.73 -27.09 -4.95
N TYR A 86 -16.16 -25.91 -4.48
CA TYR A 86 -17.26 -25.18 -5.08
C TYR A 86 -16.97 -24.79 -6.53
N LEU A 87 -15.76 -24.31 -6.83
CA LEU A 87 -15.34 -23.98 -8.19
C LEU A 87 -15.35 -25.19 -9.13
N LYS A 88 -14.97 -26.37 -8.63
CA LYS A 88 -15.05 -27.63 -9.41
C LYS A 88 -16.51 -27.99 -9.70
N MET A 89 -17.41 -27.81 -8.73
CA MET A 89 -18.85 -28.05 -8.92
C MET A 89 -19.44 -27.07 -9.94
N THR A 90 -19.18 -25.77 -9.81
CA THR A 90 -19.71 -24.75 -10.73
C THR A 90 -19.19 -24.89 -12.15
N LYS A 91 -17.99 -25.45 -12.35
CA LYS A 91 -17.48 -25.78 -13.69
C LYS A 91 -18.11 -27.03 -14.29
N ARG A 92 -18.53 -28.00 -13.47
CA ARG A 92 -19.15 -29.25 -13.94
C ARG A 92 -20.63 -29.10 -14.25
N TYR A 93 -21.34 -28.28 -13.48
CA TYR A 93 -22.77 -28.05 -13.64
C TYR A 93 -23.04 -26.73 -14.38
N LYS A 94 -24.15 -26.67 -15.13
CA LYS A 94 -24.61 -25.42 -15.76
C LYS A 94 -24.88 -24.35 -14.69
N PRO A 95 -24.76 -23.04 -15.03
CA PRO A 95 -25.01 -21.95 -14.08
C PRO A 95 -26.41 -21.98 -13.46
N GLU A 96 -27.38 -22.60 -14.14
CA GLU A 96 -28.75 -22.88 -13.66
C GLU A 96 -28.81 -23.66 -12.34
N TYR A 97 -27.74 -24.38 -11.97
CA TYR A 97 -27.64 -25.09 -10.69
C TYR A 97 -27.75 -24.13 -9.49
N LEU A 98 -27.33 -22.88 -9.65
CA LEU A 98 -27.46 -21.85 -8.60
C LEU A 98 -28.91 -21.53 -8.25
N HIS A 99 -29.87 -21.77 -9.15
CA HIS A 99 -31.30 -21.55 -8.89
C HIS A 99 -31.86 -22.45 -7.77
N ARG A 100 -31.14 -23.51 -7.40
CA ARG A 100 -31.52 -24.42 -6.31
C ARG A 100 -30.94 -24.01 -4.95
N TYR A 101 -30.02 -23.05 -4.91
CA TYR A 101 -29.44 -22.60 -3.66
C TYR A 101 -30.34 -21.56 -2.99
N VAL A 102 -30.69 -21.82 -1.74
CA VAL A 102 -31.36 -20.87 -0.85
C VAL A 102 -30.43 -20.62 0.33
N THR A 103 -30.15 -19.36 0.63
CA THR A 103 -29.29 -18.94 1.76
C THR A 103 -30.04 -17.98 2.66
N MET A 104 -29.83 -18.07 3.97
CA MET A 104 -30.38 -17.16 4.96
C MET A 104 -29.29 -16.79 5.96
N ASN A 105 -29.23 -15.52 6.35
CA ASN A 105 -28.43 -15.04 7.46
C ASN A 105 -29.30 -14.16 8.37
N GLU A 106 -28.99 -14.16 9.66
CA GLU A 106 -29.60 -13.25 10.63
C GLU A 106 -28.78 -11.93 10.65
N THR A 107 -29.44 -10.81 10.98
CA THR A 107 -28.81 -9.49 11.16
C THR A 107 -28.99 -9.03 12.60
#